data_AF-A0A165XC80-F1
#
_entry.id   AF-A0A165XC80-F1
#
_cell.length_a   1.000
_cell.length_b   1.000
_cell.length_c   1.000
_cell.angle_alpha   90.00
_cell.angle_beta   90.00
_cell.angle_gamma   90.00
#
_symmetry.space_group_name_H-M   'P 1'
#
loop_
_entity.id
_entity.type
_entity.pdbx_description
1 polymer ?
#
loop_
_entity_poly.entity_id
_entity_poly.type
_entity_poly.pdbx_seq_one_letter_code
_entity_poly.pdbx_strand_id
1 'polypeptide(L)' 'TRTQLPLITAWAITIHKSQGLTLVRVVIDLGENDFALGLSFVAISRCKSLAGIAFRSSFGLARLQKTTQSVSM' A
#
# COMPACT_ATOMS: atom_id res chain seq x y z
N THR A 1 -12.67 28.35 -11.20
CA THR A 1 -13.34 27.04 -11.34
C THR A 1 -12.44 26.13 -12.15
N ARG A 2 -12.55 24.81 -12.01
CA ARG A 2 -11.80 23.85 -12.83
C ARG A 2 -12.78 23.09 -13.73
N THR A 3 -12.60 23.18 -15.04
CA THR A 3 -13.38 22.41 -16.02
C THR A 3 -12.48 21.31 -16.57
N GLN A 4 -12.77 20.06 -16.25
CA GLN A 4 -12.00 18.90 -16.70
C GLN A 4 -12.90 17.67 -16.80
N LEU A 5 -12.57 16.75 -17.70
CA LEU A 5 -13.25 15.46 -17.78
C LEU A 5 -13.00 14.65 -16.49
N PRO A 6 -14.01 13.99 -15.91
CA PRO A 6 -13.87 13.23 -14.66
C PRO A 6 -13.21 11.86 -14.90
N LEU A 7 -12.05 11.85 -15.56
CA LEU A 7 -11.29 10.66 -15.91
C LEU A 7 -9.88 10.76 -15.33
N ILE A 8 -9.39 9.63 -14.82
CA ILE A 8 -8.01 9.47 -14.33
C ILE A 8 -7.47 8.12 -14.80
N THR A 9 -6.15 8.01 -14.96
CA THR A 9 -5.48 6.73 -15.17
C THR A 9 -5.64 5.86 -13.93
N ALA A 10 -6.22 4.67 -14.08
CA ALA A 10 -6.56 3.80 -12.94
C ALA A 10 -5.70 2.53 -12.85
N TRP A 11 -4.75 2.32 -13.77
CA TRP A 11 -3.88 1.13 -13.75
C TRP A 11 -2.88 1.15 -12.60
N ALA A 12 -2.31 2.32 -12.33
CA ALA A 12 -1.47 2.58 -11.18
C ALA A 12 -2.13 3.68 -10.36
N ILE A 13 -2.32 3.41 -9.07
CA ILE A 13 -2.86 4.36 -8.10
C ILE A 13 -1.99 4.32 -6.85
N THR A 14 -1.93 5.44 -6.14
CA THR A 14 -1.21 5.48 -4.86
C THR A 14 -1.93 4.63 -3.82
N ILE A 15 -1.20 4.14 -2.82
CA ILE A 15 -1.76 3.36 -1.71
C ILE A 15 -2.91 4.12 -1.05
N HIS A 16 -2.76 5.43 -0.82
CA HIS A 16 -3.82 6.30 -0.31
C HIS A 16 -5.09 6.30 -1.17
N LYS A 17 -4.95 6.39 -2.50
CA LYS A 17 -6.09 6.36 -3.42
C LYS A 17 -6.75 4.99 -3.49
N SER A 18 -6.05 3.93 -3.12
CA SER A 18 -6.61 2.58 -3.04
C SER A 18 -7.41 2.31 -1.77
N GLN A 19 -7.36 3.19 -0.76
CA GLN A 19 -8.07 2.99 0.51
C GLN A 19 -9.57 2.79 0.26
N GLY A 20 -10.13 1.71 0.80
CA GLY A 20 -11.54 1.32 0.60
C GLY A 20 -11.80 0.46 -0.64
N LEU A 21 -10.84 0.34 -1.57
CA LEU A 21 -10.98 -0.55 -2.73
C LEU A 21 -10.73 -2.01 -2.35
N THR A 22 -11.39 -2.92 -3.06
CA THR A 22 -11.11 -4.36 -3.02
C THR A 22 -10.68 -4.80 -4.41
N LEU A 23 -9.47 -5.36 -4.51
CA LEU A 23 -8.80 -5.70 -5.75
C LEU A 23 -8.54 -7.21 -5.81
N VAL A 24 -8.60 -7.79 -7.01
CA VAL A 24 -8.41 -9.25 -7.21
C VAL A 24 -6.93 -9.60 -7.34
N ARG A 25 -6.17 -8.75 -8.04
CA ARG A 25 -4.71 -8.88 -8.21
C ARG A 25 -4.06 -7.52 -8.10
N VAL A 26 -2.94 -7.46 -7.40
CA VAL A 26 -2.18 -6.23 -7.18
C VAL A 26 -0.69 -6.49 -7.28
N VAL A 27 0.01 -5.56 -7.92
CA VAL A 27 1.46 -5.46 -7.83
C VAL A 27 1.75 -4.25 -6.94
N ILE A 28 2.40 -4.49 -5.81
CA ILE A 28 2.68 -3.48 -4.79
C ILE A 28 4.14 -3.05 -4.91
N ASP A 29 4.35 -1.75 -5.00
CA ASP A 29 5.66 -1.13 -4.90
C ASP A 29 5.65 -0.21 -3.67
N LEU A 30 6.40 -0.60 -2.64
CA LEU A 30 6.53 0.17 -1.40
C LEU A 30 7.65 1.24 -1.50
N GLY A 31 8.38 1.30 -2.62
CA GLY A 31 9.49 2.24 -2.80
C GLY A 31 10.59 2.14 -1.73
N GLU A 32 11.61 2.99 -1.81
CA GLU A 32 12.68 3.04 -0.80
C GLU A 32 12.30 3.88 0.43
N ASN A 33 11.38 4.84 0.25
CA ASN A 33 11.05 5.89 1.22
C ASN A 33 9.68 5.75 1.90
N ASP A 34 8.95 4.61 1.76
CA ASP A 34 7.77 4.41 2.62
C ASP A 34 8.23 4.11 4.05
N PHE A 35 8.19 5.15 4.88
CA PHE A 35 8.46 5.08 6.32
C PHE A 35 7.19 4.95 7.17
N ALA A 36 6.00 5.00 6.55
CA ALA A 36 4.74 4.86 7.26
C ALA A 36 4.31 3.38 7.34
N LEU A 37 4.50 2.75 8.49
CA LEU A 37 4.06 1.37 8.80
C LEU A 37 2.60 1.08 8.36
N GLY A 38 1.73 2.08 8.37
CA GLY A 38 0.33 1.96 7.95
C GLY A 38 0.12 1.75 6.44
N LEU A 39 1.02 2.22 5.58
CA LEU A 39 0.83 2.14 4.13
C LEU A 39 1.03 0.73 3.59
N SER A 40 2.05 0.01 4.07
CA SER A 40 2.26 -1.40 3.73
C SER A 40 1.03 -2.25 4.06
N PHE A 41 0.43 -2.03 5.24
CA PHE A 41 -0.79 -2.73 5.64
C PHE A 41 -1.98 -2.38 4.73
N VAL A 42 -2.19 -1.10 4.44
CA VAL A 42 -3.27 -0.66 3.55
C VAL A 42 -3.13 -1.32 2.18
N ALA A 43 -1.93 -1.32 1.59
CA ALA A 43 -1.67 -1.90 0.28
C ALA A 43 -1.97 -3.41 0.24
N ILE A 44 -1.47 -4.16 1.23
CA ILE A 44 -1.67 -5.61 1.33
C ILE A 44 -3.15 -5.94 1.55
N SER A 45 -3.84 -5.19 2.41
CA SER A 45 -5.26 -5.40 2.71
C SER A 45 -6.22 -5.13 1.55
N ARG A 46 -5.74 -4.58 0.41
CA ARG A 46 -6.59 -4.38 -0.77
C ARG A 46 -6.88 -5.68 -1.51
N CYS A 47 -6.06 -6.71 -1.34
CA CYS A 47 -6.26 -8.01 -1.99
C CYS A 47 -6.84 -9.03 -1.01
N LYS A 48 -7.79 -9.86 -1.48
CA LYS A 48 -8.42 -10.89 -0.65
C LYS A 48 -7.58 -12.16 -0.47
N SER A 49 -6.60 -12.39 -1.34
CA SER A 49 -5.79 -13.60 -1.36
C SER A 49 -4.33 -13.27 -1.56
N LEU A 50 -3.45 -13.97 -0.83
CA LEU A 50 -2.00 -13.83 -0.97
C LEU A 50 -1.52 -14.19 -2.39
N ALA A 51 -2.19 -15.14 -3.05
CA ALA A 51 -1.88 -15.52 -4.44
C ALA A 51 -2.16 -14.38 -5.45
N GLY A 52 -2.96 -13.39 -5.06
CA GLY A 52 -3.23 -12.19 -5.86
C GLY A 52 -2.24 -11.05 -5.62
N ILE A 53 -1.24 -11.22 -4.76
CA ILE A 53 -0.29 -10.17 -4.39
C ILE A 53 1.08 -10.49 -4.99
N ALA A 54 1.68 -9.51 -5.66
CA ALA A 54 3.09 -9.53 -6.02
C ALA A 54 3.75 -8.25 -5.51
N PHE A 55 5.01 -8.34 -5.09
CA PHE A 55 5.82 -7.17 -4.75
C PHE A 55 6.81 -6.90 -5.87
N ARG A 56 6.89 -5.65 -6.32
CA ARG A 56 7.81 -5.24 -7.39
C ARG A 56 9.26 -5.19 -6.90
N SER A 57 9.45 -4.80 -5.64
CA SER A 57 10.75 -4.56 -5.02
C SER A 57 10.87 -5.38 -3.74
N SER A 58 12.06 -5.88 -3.44
CA SER A 58 12.34 -6.52 -2.14
C SER A 58 12.29 -5.47 -1.02
N PHE A 59 11.78 -5.85 0.14
CA PHE A 59 11.71 -4.98 1.31
C PHE A 59 12.04 -5.77 2.59
N GLY A 60 12.62 -5.08 3.57
CA GLY A 60 12.95 -5.70 4.86
C GLY A 60 11.72 -5.95 5.72
N LEU A 61 11.72 -7.04 6.49
CA LEU A 61 10.65 -7.41 7.43
C LEU A 61 10.36 -6.32 8.46
N ALA A 62 11.36 -5.51 8.80
CA ALA A 62 11.23 -4.35 9.68
C ALA A 62 10.12 -3.37 9.25
N ARG A 63 9.76 -3.34 7.96
CA ARG A 63 8.66 -2.50 7.44
C ARG A 63 7.25 -3.02 7.75
N LEU A 64 7.14 -4.26 8.23
CA LEU A 64 5.87 -4.88 8.62
C LEU A 64 5.73 -5.02 10.14
N GLN A 65 6.84 -4.96 10.88
CA GLN A 65 6.85 -5.07 12.32
C GLN A 65 6.48 -3.72 12.92
N LYS A 66 5.49 -3.69 13.83
CA LYS A 66 5.37 -2.57 14.75
C LYS A 66 6.66 -2.54 15.56
N THR A 67 7.37 -1.41 15.56
CA THR A 67 8.35 -1.14 16.60
C THR A 67 7.56 -1.06 17.90
N THR A 68 7.43 -2.19 18.60
CA THR A 68 7.08 -2.19 20.02
C THR A 68 8.26 -1.51 20.70
N GLN A 69 8.26 -0.17 20.74
CA GLN A 69 8.86 0.50 21.87
C GLN A 69 8.03 0.03 23.06
N SER A 70 8.58 -0.93 23.80
CA SER A 70 8.30 -1.07 25.21
C SER A 70 8.47 0.33 25.80
N VAL A 71 7.35 0.97 26.12
CA VAL A 71 7.33 2.06 27.10
C VAL A 71 7.77 1.41 28.41
N SER A 72 9.09 1.33 28.61
CA SER A 72 9.70 1.01 29.89
C SER A 72 9.81 2.32 30.65
N MET A 73 8.89 2.49 31.61
CA MET A 73 8.87 3.46 32.72
C MET A 73 8.84 4.95 32.37
#